data_AF-A0AAN8G6C7-F1
#
_entry.id   AF-A0AAN8G6C7-F1
#
_cell.length_a   1.000
_cell.length_b   1.000
_cell.length_c   1.000
_cell.angle_alpha   90.00
_cell.angle_beta   90.00
_cell.angle_gamma   90.00
#
_symmetry.space_group_name_H-M   'P 1'
#
loop_
_entity.id
_entity.type
_entity.pdbx_description
1 polymer ?
#
loop_
_entity_poly.entity_id
_entity_poly.type
_entity_poly.pdbx_seq_one_letter_code
_entity_poly.pdbx_strand_id
1 'polypeptide(L)'
;MPEENQTDLSMIVGALKTRDHNPTVYRCPNGHAYIIGECGRPYTVSKCNQCNATKGGQGHQATAGNTTDDGQDRSKTGHILGLADQRPLVAIPERSMSPSVCAIIRMMTHMSMLLGAKQNPQVSTFLTFN
;
A
#
# COMPACT_ATOMS: atom_id res chain seq x y z
N MET A 1 -1.83 10.66 4.45
CA MET A 1 -2.23 9.64 3.48
C MET A 1 -1.11 9.44 2.46
N PRO A 2 -0.03 8.73 2.83
CA PRO A 2 0.94 8.28 1.85
C PRO A 2 0.23 7.37 0.85
N GLU A 3 0.44 7.66 -0.43
CA GLU A 3 -0.05 6.85 -1.54
C GLU A 3 0.91 5.68 -1.70
N GLU A 4 0.46 4.50 -1.30
CA GLU A 4 1.20 3.27 -1.56
C GLU A 4 0.82 2.79 -2.96
N ASN A 5 1.83 2.70 -3.85
CA ASN A 5 1.79 2.10 -5.21
C ASN A 5 1.21 0.66 -5.27
N GLN A 6 0.73 0.16 -4.14
CA GLN A 6 0.18 -1.17 -3.92
C GLN A 6 -1.32 -1.25 -4.24
N THR A 7 -2.05 -0.14 -4.13
CA THR A 7 -3.49 -0.07 -4.49
C THR A 7 -3.74 -0.23 -5.99
N ASP A 8 -2.77 0.14 -6.83
CA ASP A 8 -2.85 -0.04 -8.28
C ASP A 8 -2.68 -1.52 -8.67
N LEU A 9 -1.74 -2.21 -8.02
CA LEU A 9 -1.47 -3.63 -8.30
C LEU A 9 -2.65 -4.53 -7.93
N SER A 10 -3.36 -4.29 -6.83
CA SER A 10 -4.52 -5.09 -6.44
C SER A 10 -5.69 -4.91 -7.40
N MET A 11 -5.89 -3.70 -7.94
CA MET A 11 -6.87 -3.42 -8.99
C MET A 11 -6.51 -4.17 -10.29
N ILE A 12 -5.26 -4.13 -10.72
CA ILE A 12 -4.79 -4.84 -11.92
C ILE A 12 -4.92 -6.36 -11.76
N VAL A 13 -4.53 -6.91 -10.59
CA VAL A 13 -4.69 -8.33 -10.28
C VAL A 13 -6.17 -8.72 -10.30
N GLY A 14 -7.04 -7.88 -9.73
CA GLY A 14 -8.49 -8.07 -9.79
C GLY A 14 -9.04 -8.08 -11.21
N ALA A 15 -8.57 -7.17 -12.06
CA ALA A 15 -8.97 -7.10 -13.47
C ALA A 15 -8.47 -8.29 -14.31
N LEU A 16 -7.30 -8.85 -13.96
CA LEU A 16 -6.72 -10.02 -14.62
C LEU A 16 -7.28 -11.36 -14.12
N LYS A 17 -8.02 -11.37 -13.00
CA LYS A 17 -8.56 -12.58 -12.40
C LYS A 17 -9.79 -13.05 -13.17
N THR A 18 -9.64 -14.13 -13.93
CA THR A 18 -10.72 -14.77 -14.70
C THR A 18 -10.91 -16.21 -14.24
N ARG A 19 -11.82 -16.98 -14.88
CA ARG A 19 -11.99 -18.40 -14.55
C ARG A 19 -10.76 -19.23 -14.91
N ASP A 20 -10.01 -18.80 -15.93
CA ASP A 20 -8.86 -19.51 -16.49
C ASP A 20 -7.52 -18.91 -16.04
N HIS A 21 -7.50 -17.72 -15.44
CA HIS A 21 -6.29 -17.03 -15.03
C HIS A 21 -6.34 -16.65 -13.55
N ASN A 22 -5.33 -17.09 -12.80
CA ASN A 22 -5.08 -16.78 -11.41
C ASN A 22 -3.79 -15.97 -11.24
N PRO A 23 -3.80 -14.66 -11.55
CA PRO A 23 -2.64 -13.79 -11.40
C PRO A 23 -2.21 -13.70 -9.94
N THR A 24 -0.90 -13.66 -9.70
CA THR A 24 -0.32 -13.61 -8.35
C THR A 24 0.76 -12.53 -8.29
N VAL A 25 0.85 -11.81 -7.16
CA VAL A 25 1.87 -10.79 -6.94
C VAL A 25 3.13 -11.43 -6.37
N TYR A 26 4.29 -11.01 -6.85
CA TYR A 26 5.59 -11.40 -6.33
C TYR A 26 6.41 -10.15 -6.04
N ARG A 27 7.43 -10.29 -5.20
CA ARG A 27 8.42 -9.28 -4.89
C ARG A 27 9.80 -9.77 -5.26
N CYS A 28 10.60 -8.88 -5.83
CA CYS A 28 12.01 -9.17 -6.08
C CYS A 28 12.81 -9.19 -4.76
N PRO A 29 14.08 -9.63 -4.77
CA PRO A 29 14.91 -9.66 -3.56
C PRO A 29 15.07 -8.30 -2.86
N ASN A 30 14.86 -7.20 -3.59
CA ASN A 30 14.91 -5.83 -3.09
C ASN A 30 13.53 -5.26 -2.71
N GLY A 31 12.46 -6.07 -2.75
CA GLY A 31 11.12 -5.68 -2.26
C GLY A 31 10.18 -5.04 -3.29
N HIS A 32 10.60 -4.81 -4.54
CA HIS A 32 9.75 -4.26 -5.58
C HIS A 32 8.72 -5.28 -6.07
N ALA A 33 7.44 -4.89 -6.05
CA ALA A 33 6.33 -5.74 -6.45
C ALA A 33 6.19 -5.85 -7.98
N TYR A 34 5.84 -7.03 -8.46
CA TYR A 34 5.53 -7.32 -9.86
C TYR A 34 4.47 -8.42 -9.95
N ILE A 35 3.70 -8.44 -11.05
CA ILE A 35 2.60 -9.40 -11.24
C ILE A 35 3.09 -10.54 -12.15
N ILE A 36 2.71 -11.76 -11.79
CA ILE A 36 2.78 -12.93 -12.67
C ILE A 36 1.35 -13.29 -13.09
N GLY A 37 1.08 -13.19 -14.38
CA GLY A 37 -0.23 -13.52 -14.97
C GLY A 37 -0.47 -15.02 -15.15
N GLU A 38 -1.53 -15.36 -15.90
CA GLU A 38 -1.90 -16.74 -16.24
C GLU A 38 -2.15 -17.62 -15.01
N CYS A 39 -1.29 -18.61 -14.74
CA CYS A 39 -1.42 -19.52 -13.60
C CYS A 39 -0.82 -18.98 -12.29
N GLY A 40 -0.27 -17.76 -12.28
CA GLY A 40 0.32 -17.14 -11.09
C GLY A 40 1.67 -17.73 -10.66
N ARG A 41 2.29 -18.54 -11.52
CA ARG A 41 3.57 -19.20 -11.25
C ARG A 41 4.65 -18.79 -12.25
N PRO A 42 5.87 -18.45 -11.79
CA PRO A 42 6.94 -17.97 -12.65
C PRO A 42 7.47 -19.04 -13.60
N TYR A 43 7.46 -18.73 -14.90
CA TYR A 43 8.01 -19.60 -15.94
C TYR A 43 9.15 -18.94 -16.74
N THR A 44 9.24 -17.61 -16.68
CA THR A 44 10.26 -16.83 -17.37
C THR A 44 11.06 -15.99 -16.38
N VAL A 45 12.38 -15.93 -16.60
CA VAL A 45 13.30 -15.07 -15.85
C VAL A 45 13.46 -13.74 -16.57
N SER A 46 13.40 -12.63 -15.83
CA SER A 46 13.62 -11.28 -16.35
C SER A 46 14.28 -10.39 -15.31
N LYS A 47 14.62 -9.13 -15.66
CA LYS A 47 15.20 -8.16 -14.72
C LYS A 47 14.14 -7.21 -14.16
N CYS A 48 14.28 -6.85 -12.90
CA CYS A 48 13.48 -5.80 -12.27
C CYS A 48 13.78 -4.44 -12.92
N ASN A 49 12.74 -3.68 -13.26
CA ASN A 49 12.86 -2.35 -13.89
C ASN A 49 13.39 -1.28 -12.93
N GLN A 50 13.35 -1.50 -11.61
CA GLN A 50 13.80 -0.53 -10.61
C GLN A 50 15.20 -0.85 -10.06
N CYS A 51 15.54 -2.12 -9.85
CA CYS A 51 16.82 -2.51 -9.21
C CYS A 51 17.67 -3.50 -10.01
N ASN A 52 17.26 -3.88 -11.23
CA ASN A 52 17.95 -4.85 -12.08
C ASN A 52 18.15 -6.26 -11.49
N ALA A 53 17.59 -6.56 -10.31
CA ALA A 53 17.61 -7.89 -9.72
C ALA A 53 16.82 -8.91 -10.55
N THR A 54 17.22 -10.19 -10.46
CA THR A 54 16.57 -11.30 -11.17
C THR A 54 15.17 -11.57 -10.61
N LYS A 55 14.14 -11.36 -11.42
CA LYS A 55 12.73 -11.65 -11.09
C LYS A 55 12.20 -12.82 -11.92
N GLY A 56 11.11 -13.42 -11.46
CA GLY A 56 10.48 -14.56 -12.14
C GLY A 56 11.12 -15.89 -11.75
N GLY A 57 11.30 -16.78 -12.72
CA GLY A 57 11.70 -18.17 -12.44
C GLY A 57 11.56 -19.09 -13.64
N GLN A 58 11.73 -20.40 -13.45
CA GLN A 58 11.62 -21.42 -14.48
C GLN A 58 10.83 -22.62 -13.97
N GLY A 59 10.08 -23.30 -14.85
CA GLY A 59 9.35 -24.52 -14.48
C GLY A 59 8.36 -24.32 -13.33
N HIS A 60 7.69 -23.16 -13.27
CA HIS A 60 6.78 -22.77 -12.17
C HIS A 60 7.45 -22.58 -10.80
N GLN A 61 8.78 -22.47 -10.76
CA GLN A 61 9.55 -22.21 -9.54
C GLN A 61 10.20 -20.84 -9.61
N ALA A 62 10.02 -20.03 -8.56
CA ALA A 62 10.60 -18.72 -8.47
C ALA A 62 12.12 -18.80 -8.28
N THR A 63 12.86 -17.89 -8.92
CA THR A 63 14.30 -17.74 -8.68
C THR A 63 14.54 -17.33 -7.22
N ALA A 64 15.66 -17.77 -6.65
CA ALA A 64 16.04 -17.49 -5.26
C ALA A 64 15.91 -16.00 -4.89
N GLY A 65 15.26 -15.74 -3.75
CA GLY A 65 15.02 -14.39 -3.22
C GLY A 65 13.76 -13.70 -3.74
N ASN A 66 13.03 -14.28 -4.71
CA ASN A 66 11.69 -13.82 -5.05
C ASN A 66 10.66 -14.41 -4.07
N THR A 67 9.79 -13.56 -3.53
CA THR A 67 8.74 -13.97 -2.58
C THR A 67 7.36 -13.67 -3.12
N THR A 68 6.39 -14.52 -2.82
CA THR A 68 4.99 -14.25 -3.15
C THR A 68 4.43 -13.20 -2.19
N ASP A 69 3.56 -12.33 -2.71
CA ASP A 69 2.81 -11.34 -1.93
C ASP A 69 1.33 -11.57 -2.19
N ASP A 70 0.52 -11.55 -1.13
CA ASP A 70 -0.93 -11.81 -1.22
C ASP A 70 -1.69 -10.61 -1.81
N GLY A 71 -0.97 -9.55 -2.21
CA GLY A 71 -1.54 -8.36 -2.84
C GLY A 71 -2.46 -7.59 -1.90
N GLN A 72 -2.37 -7.86 -0.60
CA GLN A 72 -3.21 -7.22 0.40
C GLN A 72 -2.79 -5.75 0.54
N ASP A 73 -3.77 -4.85 0.53
CA ASP A 73 -3.55 -3.45 0.86
C ASP A 73 -3.21 -3.36 2.36
N ARG A 74 -1.94 -3.09 2.65
CA ARG A 74 -1.42 -2.95 4.01
C ARG A 74 -1.55 -1.52 4.53
N SER A 75 -2.20 -0.64 3.78
CA SER A 75 -2.51 0.72 4.22
C SER A 75 -3.28 0.63 5.53
N LYS A 76 -2.66 1.14 6.61
CA LYS A 76 -3.30 1.17 7.92
C LYS A 76 -4.58 2.02 7.82
N THR A 77 -5.72 1.45 8.21
CA THR A 77 -7.00 2.16 8.21
C THR A 77 -7.08 3.15 9.37
N GLY A 78 -7.89 4.21 9.21
CA GLY A 78 -8.12 5.21 10.25
C GLY A 78 -7.09 6.34 10.31
N HIS A 79 -6.99 6.98 11.48
CA HIS A 79 -6.11 8.14 11.69
C HIS A 79 -4.75 7.72 12.24
N ILE A 80 -3.76 7.57 11.36
CA ILE A 80 -2.48 6.90 11.69
C ILE A 80 -1.30 7.86 11.91
N LEU A 81 -1.54 9.17 12.12
CA LEU A 81 -0.49 10.19 12.22
C LEU A 81 0.28 10.18 13.57
N GLY A 82 0.00 9.24 14.47
CA GLY A 82 0.66 9.16 15.79
C GLY A 82 0.42 10.39 16.68
N LEU A 83 1.26 10.56 17.70
CA LEU A 83 1.19 11.67 18.64
C LEU A 83 1.52 13.01 17.97
N ALA A 84 0.77 14.07 18.32
CA ALA A 84 0.93 15.39 17.70
C ALA A 84 2.35 15.97 17.86
N ASP A 85 2.98 15.75 19.02
CA ASP A 85 4.29 16.31 19.36
C ASP A 85 5.46 15.70 18.56
N GLN A 86 5.23 14.55 17.92
CA GLN A 86 6.24 13.84 17.13
C GLN A 86 6.11 14.11 15.63
N ARG A 87 5.15 14.95 15.22
CA ARG A 87 4.88 15.23 13.81
C ARG A 87 5.84 16.32 13.29
N PRO A 88 6.30 16.23 12.03
CA PRO A 88 7.12 17.29 11.44
C PRO A 88 6.32 18.59 11.34
N LEU A 89 6.98 19.71 11.66
CA LEU A 89 6.39 21.06 11.65
C LEU A 89 5.91 21.46 10.24
N VAL A 90 6.59 20.96 9.21
CA VAL A 90 6.20 21.13 7.81
C VAL A 90 5.36 19.93 7.39
N ALA A 91 4.13 20.20 6.95
CA ALA A 91 3.30 19.18 6.33
C ALA A 91 4.01 18.66 5.09
N ILE A 92 4.34 17.37 5.09
CA ILE A 92 4.83 16.69 3.90
C ILE A 92 3.75 16.82 2.83
N PRO A 93 4.09 17.33 1.63
CA PRO A 93 3.13 17.43 0.54
C PRO A 93 2.64 16.03 0.17
N GLU A 94 1.32 15.86 0.09
CA GLU A 94 0.72 14.61 -0.35
C GLU A 94 0.08 14.81 -1.72
N ARG A 95 0.38 13.89 -2.65
CA ARG A 95 -0.18 13.81 -4.01
C ARG A 95 -0.36 15.16 -4.70
N SER A 96 0.72 15.72 -5.21
CA SER A 96 0.71 16.94 -6.04
C SER A 96 0.00 18.16 -5.40
N MET A 97 -0.22 18.16 -4.08
CA MET A 97 -0.79 19.30 -3.34
C MET A 97 0.30 20.07 -2.59
N SER A 98 0.07 21.36 -2.39
CA SER A 98 0.95 22.17 -1.58
C SER A 98 0.81 21.81 -0.08
N PRO A 99 1.87 21.97 0.73
CA PRO A 99 1.83 21.76 2.17
C PRO A 99 0.68 22.49 2.87
N SER A 100 0.32 23.68 2.38
CA SER A 100 -0.76 24.52 2.91
C SER A 100 -2.13 23.85 2.77
N VAL A 101 -2.42 23.27 1.60
CA VAL A 101 -3.68 22.57 1.34
C VAL A 101 -3.78 21.33 2.22
N CYS A 102 -2.70 20.55 2.32
CA CYS A 102 -2.64 19.40 3.23
C CYS A 102 -2.87 19.80 4.69
N ALA A 103 -2.34 20.95 5.14
CA ALA A 103 -2.54 21.46 6.49
C ALA A 103 -4.01 21.83 6.75
N ILE A 104 -4.67 22.52 5.82
CA ILE A 104 -6.08 22.92 5.96
C ILE A 104 -6.99 21.68 6.03
N ILE A 105 -6.82 20.72 5.12
CA ILE A 105 -7.60 19.46 5.10
C ILE A 105 -7.39 18.69 6.41
N ARG A 106 -6.14 18.61 6.88
CA ARG A 106 -5.81 17.94 8.15
C ARG A 106 -6.48 18.63 9.33
N MET A 107 -6.51 19.95 9.36
CA MET A 107 -7.21 20.72 10.41
C MET A 107 -8.72 20.42 10.40
N MET A 108 -9.35 20.47 9.23
CA MET A 108 -10.78 20.14 9.09
C MET A 108 -11.10 18.72 9.55
N THR A 109 -10.22 17.76 9.23
CA THR A 109 -10.38 16.35 9.62
C THR A 109 -10.26 16.16 11.14
N HIS A 110 -9.35 16.88 11.81
CA HIS A 110 -9.23 16.81 13.27
C HIS A 110 -10.43 17.49 13.96
N MET A 111 -10.96 18.58 13.40
CA MET A 111 -12.15 19.24 13.94
C MET A 111 -13.39 18.35 13.85
N SER A 112 -13.58 17.63 12.73
CA SER A 112 -14.69 16.68 12.60
C SER A 112 -14.53 15.46 13.53
N MET A 113 -13.31 14.93 13.66
CA MET A 113 -13.01 13.85 14.62
C MET A 113 -13.26 14.28 16.07
N LEU A 114 -12.87 15.50 16.44
CA LEU A 114 -13.09 16.04 17.78
C LEU A 114 -14.58 16.19 18.08
N LEU A 115 -15.36 16.76 17.16
CA LEU A 115 -16.82 16.87 17.30
C LEU A 115 -17.48 15.48 17.42
N GLY A 116 -17.06 14.52 16.59
CA GLY A 116 -17.54 13.14 16.67
C GLY A 116 -17.23 12.47 18.02
N ALA A 117 -16.01 12.68 18.55
CA ALA A 117 -15.60 12.15 19.85
C ALA A 117 -16.36 12.79 21.02
N LYS A 118 -16.77 14.05 20.90
CA LYS A 118 -17.63 14.72 21.90
C LYS A 118 -19.07 14.18 21.88
N GLN A 119 -19.62 13.90 20.70
CA GLN A 119 -20.97 13.38 20.55
C GLN A 119 -21.09 11.89 20.91
N ASN A 120 -20.03 11.10 20.66
CA ASN A 120 -19.99 9.66 20.90
C ASN A 120 -18.63 9.23 21.50
N PRO A 121 -18.44 9.33 22.83
CA PRO A 121 -17.15 9.05 23.47
C PRO A 121 -16.68 7.59 23.29
N GLN A 122 -17.62 6.65 23.10
CA GLN A 122 -17.38 5.22 22.90
C GLN A 122 -16.67 4.86 21.57
N VAL A 123 -16.64 5.76 20.59
CA VAL A 123 -15.95 5.54 19.30
C VAL A 123 -14.49 6.00 19.35
N SER A 124 -14.14 6.88 20.28
CA SER A 124 -12.78 7.43 20.41
C SER A 124 -11.75 6.38 20.84
N THR A 125 -12.16 5.35 21.57
CA THR A 125 -11.25 4.28 22.06
C THR A 125 -10.68 3.42 20.93
N PHE A 126 -11.37 3.31 19.79
CA PHE A 126 -10.89 2.57 18.62
C PHE A 126 -9.83 3.34 17.80
N LEU A 127 -9.62 4.63 18.08
CA LEU A 127 -8.66 5.48 17.35
C LEU A 127 -7.27 5.51 17.98
N THR A 128 -7.03 4.82 19.10
CA THR A 128 -5.77 4.95 19.86
C THR A 128 -4.89 3.70 19.92
N PHE A 129 -5.29 2.52 19.41
CA PHE A 129 -4.45 1.31 19.52
C PHE A 129 -4.52 0.34 18.33
N ASN A 130 -3.55 0.47 17.41
CA ASN A 130 -2.75 -0.66 16.87
C ASN A 130 -1.44 -0.18 16.21
#